data_AF-N1WLA5-F1
#
_entry.id   AF-N1WLA5-F1
#
_cell.length_a   1.000
_cell.length_b   1.000
_cell.length_c   1.000
_cell.angle_alpha   90.00
_cell.angle_beta   90.00
_cell.angle_gamma   90.00
#
_symmetry.space_group_name_H-M   'P 1'
#
loop_
_entity.id
_entity.type
_entity.pdbx_description
1 polymer ?
#
loop_
_entity_poly.entity_id
_entity_poly.type
_entity_poly.pdbx_seq_one_letter_code
_entity_poly.pdbx_strand_id
1 'polypeptide(L)'
;MKFFINDPKDVVNDGIEGMLTDPKLTRLDNFPEIRVVLRSTINKDKVSVISGGGSGHEPAHAGFVGKGMLTAAVCGDIFASPSVDAVLSAIVATTGKAGCLLIIKNYTGDRLNFGLAAEQAQDIGYQVETVIVGDDISLGEAVEQRGLAGTLFVHKTAGHLAEKGKTLDEVAALARKVAGQTYSIGLSLEEGQKFQNPEKSRLSKSEAELGLGIHGEPGVETIDMKMADALMQKALNTLKKYLPKKGKEYALLLNNLGSVTPIEMNILLASFHKSDLAEKVKFLVGPASLMTSLNMKGFSISVVTLDKEIEEALTSTSDPAAWFIREYGKKEPLQSPKLPDMLPFDASTNERFDRVFDAIVEELISAEKELNAIDEKVGDGDAGSTFAAAAKKLKKLKAKLPLADTGELFITIGRILAREIGGSSGVLLSILFTRAGNSYKKEKHLGKALLDGLEKMKEIGGAREGQRTMVDAMQPAFEVLSEDGNLETAAQKAREGANKTKDSSTFKTLSV
;
A
#
# COMPACT_ATOMS: atom_id res chain seq x y z
N MET A 1 0.77 17.78 -12.09
CA MET A 1 0.82 17.11 -10.77
C MET A 1 0.99 18.18 -9.69
N LYS A 2 0.76 17.88 -8.41
CA LYS A 2 0.85 18.85 -7.29
C LYS A 2 1.77 18.29 -6.20
N PHE A 3 2.52 19.16 -5.52
CA PHE A 3 3.43 18.80 -4.43
C PHE A 3 3.12 19.62 -3.17
N PHE A 4 3.41 19.06 -1.99
CA PHE A 4 3.35 19.77 -0.72
C PHE A 4 4.74 20.35 -0.41
N ILE A 5 5.00 21.56 -0.90
CA ILE A 5 6.28 22.26 -0.74
C ILE A 5 6.04 23.75 -0.50
N ASN A 6 7.00 24.41 0.15
CA ASN A 6 7.06 25.87 0.22
C ASN A 6 7.80 26.41 -1.03
N ASP A 7 9.08 26.77 -0.90
CA ASP A 7 9.93 27.15 -2.04
C ASP A 7 10.60 25.88 -2.63
N PRO A 8 10.48 25.64 -3.96
CA PRO A 8 11.19 24.55 -4.63
C PRO A 8 12.72 24.52 -4.45
N LYS A 9 13.37 25.62 -4.03
CA LYS A 9 14.81 25.67 -3.74
C LYS A 9 15.15 25.18 -2.34
N ASP A 10 14.21 25.30 -1.40
CA ASP A 10 14.41 24.96 0.01
C ASP A 10 13.87 23.57 0.39
N VAL A 11 13.31 22.82 -0.57
CA VAL A 11 12.66 21.52 -0.32
C VAL A 11 13.51 20.53 0.49
N VAL A 12 14.82 20.50 0.27
CA VAL A 12 15.72 19.62 1.04
C VAL A 12 15.91 20.14 2.47
N ASN A 13 16.09 21.45 2.64
CA ASN A 13 16.24 22.09 3.95
C ASN A 13 14.96 21.89 4.78
N ASP A 14 13.79 22.20 4.21
CA ASP A 14 12.48 22.03 4.83
C ASP A 14 12.23 20.57 5.22
N GLY A 15 12.59 19.63 4.33
CA GLY A 15 12.50 18.20 4.62
C GLY A 15 13.37 17.77 5.80
N ILE A 16 14.61 18.27 5.87
CA ILE A 16 15.55 18.00 6.96
C ILE A 16 15.01 18.57 8.28
N GLU A 17 14.44 19.77 8.32
CA GLU A 17 13.83 20.32 9.55
C GLU A 17 12.77 19.39 10.13
N GLY A 18 11.94 18.78 9.27
CA GLY A 18 10.98 17.76 9.70
C GLY A 18 11.65 16.52 10.31
N MET A 19 12.77 16.06 9.75
CA MET A 19 13.53 14.94 10.29
C MET A 19 14.20 15.24 11.64
N LEU A 20 14.70 16.47 11.82
CA LEU A 20 15.36 16.91 13.04
C LEU A 20 14.41 17.06 14.25
N THR A 21 13.11 16.82 14.06
CA THR A 21 12.17 16.64 15.18
C THR A 21 12.42 15.35 15.97
N ASP A 22 13.16 14.38 15.41
CA ASP A 22 13.69 13.24 16.17
C ASP A 22 14.88 13.69 17.05
N PRO A 23 14.79 13.59 18.39
CA PRO A 23 15.87 14.02 19.29
C PRO A 23 17.16 13.19 19.17
N LYS A 24 17.12 12.06 18.45
CA LYS A 24 18.31 11.25 18.13
C LYS A 24 19.10 11.80 16.95
N LEU A 25 18.55 12.77 16.21
CA LEU A 25 19.17 13.38 15.05
C LEU A 25 19.54 14.85 15.33
N THR A 26 20.58 15.33 14.68
CA THR A 26 21.00 16.73 14.67
C THR A 26 21.63 17.08 13.33
N ARG A 27 21.93 18.37 13.13
CA ARG A 27 22.70 18.87 11.98
C ARG A 27 23.94 19.62 12.45
N LEU A 28 24.86 19.88 11.51
CA LEU A 28 25.94 20.83 11.75
C LEU A 28 25.37 22.26 11.83
N ASP A 29 25.90 23.05 12.76
CA ASP A 29 25.45 24.40 13.07
C ASP A 29 26.01 25.48 12.13
N ASN A 30 27.04 25.11 11.35
CA ASN A 30 27.72 25.99 10.42
C ASN A 30 27.40 25.62 8.96
N PHE A 31 27.26 26.65 8.13
CA PHE A 31 27.01 26.66 6.68
C PHE A 31 25.58 26.29 6.25
N PRO A 32 24.72 27.29 5.90
CA PRO A 32 23.37 27.01 5.40
C PRO A 32 23.35 26.20 4.10
N GLU A 33 24.47 26.18 3.37
CA GLU A 33 24.68 25.40 2.14
C GLU A 33 25.01 23.91 2.43
N ILE A 34 25.50 23.58 3.63
CA ILE A 34 25.94 22.22 3.99
C ILE A 34 24.83 21.50 4.74
N ARG A 35 24.31 20.44 4.12
CA ARG A 35 23.22 19.65 4.68
C ARG A 35 23.74 18.28 5.14
N VAL A 36 24.11 18.21 6.41
CA VAL A 36 24.57 16.97 7.05
C VAL A 36 23.64 16.63 8.20
N VAL A 37 22.97 15.48 8.10
CA VAL A 37 22.17 14.91 9.20
C VAL A 37 23.02 13.87 9.90
N LEU A 38 23.19 14.00 11.21
CA LEU A 38 24.02 13.10 12.03
C LEU A 38 23.30 12.69 13.32
N ARG A 39 23.80 11.64 13.97
CA ARG A 39 23.33 11.26 15.31
C ARG A 39 23.61 12.38 16.31
N SER A 40 22.67 12.67 17.21
CA SER A 40 22.85 13.68 18.26
C SER A 40 23.92 13.29 19.29
N THR A 41 24.23 12.00 19.42
CA THR A 41 25.33 11.48 20.23
C THR A 41 26.21 10.54 19.39
N ILE A 42 27.50 10.85 19.29
CA ILE A 42 28.48 10.09 18.51
C ILE A 42 29.58 9.56 19.43
N ASN A 43 29.84 8.26 19.38
CA ASN A 43 31.01 7.65 20.01
C ASN A 43 32.17 7.59 19.00
N LYS A 44 33.15 8.49 19.15
CA LYS A 44 34.32 8.61 18.25
C LYS A 44 35.38 7.53 18.46
N ASP A 45 35.22 6.64 19.44
CA ASP A 45 36.07 5.45 19.62
C ASP A 45 35.67 4.29 18.68
N LYS A 46 34.54 4.43 17.97
CA LYS A 46 34.07 3.48 16.96
C LYS A 46 34.24 4.05 15.56
N VAL A 47 34.30 3.16 14.57
CA VAL A 47 34.31 3.53 13.15
C VAL A 47 33.05 4.34 12.84
N SER A 48 33.21 5.52 12.25
CA SER A 48 32.08 6.29 11.74
C SER A 48 31.65 5.75 10.36
N VAL A 49 30.37 5.49 10.18
CA VAL A 49 29.83 5.03 8.88
C VAL A 49 29.05 6.19 8.26
N ILE A 50 29.52 6.72 7.15
CA ILE A 50 28.97 7.90 6.50
C ILE A 50 28.49 7.51 5.10
N SER A 51 27.33 8.04 4.70
CA SER A 51 26.84 7.92 3.33
C SER A 51 26.17 9.22 2.90
N GLY A 52 25.59 9.26 1.72
CA GLY A 52 24.96 10.45 1.18
C GLY A 52 24.76 10.39 -0.32
N GLY A 53 24.53 11.58 -0.89
CA GLY A 53 24.26 11.78 -2.31
C GLY A 53 23.17 12.83 -2.50
N GLY A 54 22.68 12.95 -3.73
CA GLY A 54 21.52 13.80 -4.01
C GLY A 54 20.29 13.40 -3.22
N SER A 55 19.49 14.40 -2.86
CA SER A 55 18.18 14.20 -2.21
C SER A 55 17.10 13.78 -3.20
N GLY A 56 15.92 13.41 -2.70
CA GLY A 56 14.83 12.86 -3.51
C GLY A 56 14.73 11.33 -3.46
N HIS A 57 15.46 10.70 -2.54
CA HIS A 57 15.45 9.26 -2.30
C HIS A 57 14.96 8.88 -0.90
N GLU A 58 14.35 9.84 -0.20
CA GLU A 58 13.94 9.70 1.20
C GLU A 58 13.06 8.44 1.39
N PRO A 59 13.29 7.64 2.45
CA PRO A 59 14.13 7.95 3.61
C PRO A 59 15.65 7.79 3.38
N ALA A 60 16.12 7.30 2.23
CA ALA A 60 17.55 7.24 1.98
C ALA A 60 18.15 8.64 1.78
N HIS A 61 19.24 9.02 2.47
CA HIS A 61 19.99 8.25 3.47
C HIS A 61 19.73 8.68 4.91
N ALA A 62 19.26 9.90 5.13
CA ALA A 62 19.12 10.49 6.45
C ALA A 62 18.20 9.68 7.39
N GLY A 63 17.21 8.98 6.84
CA GLY A 63 16.29 8.13 7.60
C GLY A 63 16.92 6.82 8.08
N PHE A 64 18.17 6.55 7.71
CA PHE A 64 18.99 5.43 8.18
C PHE A 64 20.16 5.89 9.08
N VAL A 65 20.16 7.16 9.51
CA VAL A 65 21.09 7.67 10.53
C VAL A 65 20.59 7.26 11.92
N GLY A 66 21.43 6.51 12.65
CA GLY A 66 21.07 5.98 13.96
C GLY A 66 21.91 4.76 14.33
N LYS A 67 21.93 4.41 15.62
CA LYS A 67 22.73 3.29 16.14
C LYS A 67 22.44 2.00 15.35
N GLY A 68 23.51 1.30 14.97
CA GLY A 68 23.42 0.06 14.17
C GLY A 68 23.36 0.27 12.65
N MET A 69 23.33 1.53 12.16
CA MET A 69 23.40 1.88 10.74
C MET A 69 24.33 3.10 10.53
N LEU A 70 23.89 4.17 9.85
CA LEU A 70 24.73 5.32 9.53
C LEU A 70 25.00 6.20 10.77
N THR A 71 26.19 6.78 10.83
CA THR A 71 26.58 7.83 11.78
C THR A 71 26.16 9.21 11.28
N ALA A 72 26.30 9.44 9.97
CA ALA A 72 25.83 10.65 9.29
C ALA A 72 25.42 10.37 7.84
N ALA A 73 24.55 11.23 7.32
CA ALA A 73 24.14 11.29 5.94
C ALA A 73 24.40 12.71 5.39
N VAL A 74 25.08 12.79 4.25
CA VAL A 74 25.37 14.05 3.54
C VAL A 74 24.36 14.21 2.42
N CYS A 75 23.53 15.24 2.50
CA CYS A 75 22.41 15.49 1.59
C CYS A 75 22.79 16.57 0.57
N GLY A 76 22.75 16.24 -0.72
CA GLY A 76 22.87 17.22 -1.80
C GLY A 76 21.55 17.92 -2.13
N ASP A 77 21.50 18.58 -3.27
CA ASP A 77 20.23 19.01 -3.87
C ASP A 77 19.47 17.82 -4.47
N ILE A 78 18.23 18.04 -4.92
CA ILE A 78 17.42 17.00 -5.56
C ILE A 78 18.17 16.42 -6.77
N PHE A 79 18.50 15.13 -6.69
CA PHE A 79 19.26 14.36 -7.69
C PHE A 79 20.65 14.94 -8.05
N ALA A 80 21.25 15.75 -7.19
CA ALA A 80 22.59 16.30 -7.37
C ALA A 80 23.47 15.99 -6.17
N SER A 81 24.66 15.47 -6.43
CA SER A 81 25.62 15.08 -5.39
C SER A 81 25.98 16.26 -4.44
N PRO A 82 26.17 16.02 -3.12
CA PRO A 82 26.64 17.05 -2.21
C PRO A 82 28.04 17.54 -2.57
N SER A 83 28.41 18.74 -2.12
CA SER A 83 29.75 19.29 -2.33
C SER A 83 30.81 18.51 -1.54
N VAL A 84 32.07 18.64 -1.99
CA VAL A 84 33.26 18.10 -1.31
C VAL A 84 33.33 18.59 0.14
N ASP A 85 33.14 19.90 0.36
CA ASP A 85 33.18 20.51 1.69
C ASP A 85 32.09 19.95 2.63
N ALA A 86 30.91 19.62 2.11
CA ALA A 86 29.86 19.01 2.91
C ALA A 86 30.25 17.60 3.39
N VAL A 87 30.85 16.80 2.50
CA VAL A 87 31.35 15.46 2.85
C VAL A 87 32.52 15.55 3.83
N LEU A 88 33.49 16.42 3.57
CA LEU A 88 34.62 16.65 4.47
C LEU A 88 34.15 17.10 5.86
N SER A 89 33.16 17.99 5.92
CA SER A 89 32.57 18.45 7.19
C SER A 89 31.94 17.29 7.98
N ALA A 90 31.26 16.36 7.32
CA ALA A 90 30.73 15.16 7.97
C ALA A 90 31.84 14.24 8.51
N ILE A 91 32.92 14.06 7.75
CA ILE A 91 34.08 13.27 8.18
C ILE A 91 34.69 13.89 9.44
N VAL A 92 35.04 15.18 9.40
CA VAL A 92 35.65 15.90 10.52
C VAL A 92 34.73 15.90 11.76
N ALA A 93 33.44 16.12 11.57
CA ALA A 93 32.48 16.18 12.67
C ALA A 93 32.31 14.84 13.38
N THR A 94 32.31 13.73 12.65
CA THR A 94 31.93 12.41 13.20
C THR A 94 33.11 11.51 13.54
N THR A 95 34.27 11.70 12.91
CA THR A 95 35.36 10.72 12.95
C THR A 95 36.34 10.94 14.10
N GLY A 96 36.81 9.84 14.71
CA GLY A 96 37.89 9.81 15.69
C GLY A 96 39.05 8.92 15.25
N LYS A 97 39.85 8.41 16.20
CA LYS A 97 41.02 7.57 15.89
C LYS A 97 40.68 6.22 15.23
N ALA A 98 39.44 5.75 15.40
CA ALA A 98 38.96 4.53 14.75
C ALA A 98 38.73 4.69 13.23
N GLY A 99 38.75 5.93 12.71
CA GLY A 99 38.53 6.22 11.31
C GLY A 99 37.06 6.18 10.87
N CYS A 100 36.83 6.39 9.58
CA CYS A 100 35.49 6.34 8.99
C CYS A 100 35.44 5.59 7.66
N LEU A 101 34.29 4.95 7.43
CA LEU A 101 33.94 4.33 6.17
C LEU A 101 32.94 5.23 5.42
N LEU A 102 33.27 5.61 4.19
CA LEU A 102 32.33 6.23 3.25
C LEU A 102 31.68 5.16 2.37
N ILE A 103 30.36 5.03 2.45
CA ILE A 103 29.56 4.17 1.57
C ILE A 103 28.95 5.05 0.46
N ILE A 104 29.39 4.83 -0.77
CA ILE A 104 29.14 5.71 -1.91
C ILE A 104 28.32 4.95 -2.96
N LYS A 105 27.15 5.45 -3.34
CA LYS A 105 26.39 4.89 -4.48
C LYS A 105 27.18 5.15 -5.76
N ASN A 106 27.22 4.20 -6.70
CA ASN A 106 28.03 4.33 -7.91
C ASN A 106 27.42 5.29 -8.94
N TYR A 107 27.55 6.58 -8.66
CA TYR A 107 27.25 7.70 -9.55
C TYR A 107 28.49 8.59 -9.65
N THR A 108 28.77 9.11 -10.85
CA THR A 108 29.98 9.89 -11.12
C THR A 108 30.14 11.07 -10.16
N GLY A 109 29.09 11.85 -9.94
CA GLY A 109 29.11 12.99 -9.01
C GLY A 109 29.44 12.55 -7.58
N ASP A 110 28.79 11.50 -7.09
CA ASP A 110 29.02 10.96 -5.74
C ASP A 110 30.46 10.44 -5.60
N ARG A 111 30.98 9.71 -6.59
CA ARG A 111 32.36 9.19 -6.57
C ARG A 111 33.41 10.28 -6.55
N LEU A 112 33.25 11.32 -7.39
CA LEU A 112 34.20 12.42 -7.46
C LEU A 112 34.19 13.24 -6.17
N ASN A 113 33.00 13.62 -5.68
CA ASN A 113 32.88 14.49 -4.51
C ASN A 113 33.29 13.77 -3.22
N PHE A 114 32.84 12.53 -3.00
CA PHE A 114 33.24 11.77 -1.81
C PHE A 114 34.69 11.29 -1.89
N GLY A 115 35.19 10.96 -3.09
CA GLY A 115 36.59 10.58 -3.29
C GLY A 115 37.55 11.72 -2.95
N LEU A 116 37.30 12.92 -3.50
CA LEU A 116 38.12 14.09 -3.20
C LEU A 116 38.02 14.50 -1.72
N ALA A 117 36.84 14.39 -1.11
CA ALA A 117 36.70 14.65 0.33
C ALA A 117 37.47 13.62 1.19
N ALA A 118 37.53 12.37 0.76
CA ALA A 118 38.34 11.34 1.44
C ALA A 118 39.83 11.65 1.35
N GLU A 119 40.35 12.05 0.18
CA GLU A 119 41.74 12.47 0.00
C GLU A 119 42.07 13.68 0.89
N GLN A 120 41.22 14.72 0.89
CA GLN A 120 41.41 15.90 1.73
C GLN A 120 41.36 15.56 3.24
N ALA A 121 40.48 14.65 3.65
CA ALA A 121 40.41 14.19 5.04
C ALA A 121 41.68 13.41 5.46
N GLN A 122 42.22 12.60 4.55
CA GLN A 122 43.48 11.87 4.77
C GLN A 122 44.67 12.84 4.90
N ASP A 123 44.73 13.88 4.07
CA ASP A 123 45.77 14.92 4.13
C ASP A 123 45.80 15.67 5.47
N ILE A 124 44.64 15.84 6.12
CA ILE A 124 44.53 16.46 7.46
C ILE A 124 44.53 15.43 8.61
N GLY A 125 44.86 14.16 8.33
CA GLY A 125 45.19 13.14 9.33
C GLY A 125 44.06 12.20 9.75
N TYR A 126 42.91 12.17 9.06
CA TYR A 126 41.86 11.19 9.31
C TYR A 126 42.10 9.87 8.56
N GLN A 127 41.78 8.75 9.18
CA GLN A 127 41.73 7.46 8.50
C GLN A 127 40.39 7.30 7.81
N VAL A 128 40.39 7.19 6.49
CA VAL A 128 39.19 7.10 5.67
C VAL A 128 39.31 5.94 4.70
N GLU A 129 38.31 5.05 4.70
CA GLU A 129 38.13 4.01 3.68
C GLU A 129 36.87 4.31 2.87
N THR A 130 36.84 3.87 1.61
CA THR A 130 35.68 4.03 0.73
C THR A 130 35.19 2.68 0.20
N VAL A 131 33.87 2.56 0.07
CA VAL A 131 33.19 1.44 -0.57
C VAL A 131 32.16 1.98 -1.55
N ILE A 132 32.36 1.64 -2.83
CA ILE A 132 31.44 1.97 -3.91
C ILE A 132 30.42 0.83 -4.02
N VAL A 133 29.13 1.18 -4.04
CA VAL A 133 28.03 0.23 -4.21
C VAL A 133 27.43 0.38 -5.61
N GLY A 134 27.59 -0.67 -6.43
CA GLY A 134 27.01 -0.78 -7.76
C GLY A 134 26.20 -2.06 -7.87
N ASP A 135 25.02 -2.09 -7.24
CA ASP A 135 24.16 -3.28 -7.18
C ASP A 135 23.17 -3.38 -8.35
N ASP A 136 23.00 -2.33 -9.17
CA ASP A 136 22.10 -2.36 -10.32
C ASP A 136 22.60 -3.26 -11.46
N ILE A 137 21.88 -4.35 -11.71
CA ILE A 137 22.23 -5.30 -12.76
C ILE A 137 21.66 -4.95 -14.14
N SER A 138 20.84 -3.90 -14.26
CA SER A 138 20.12 -3.60 -15.50
C SER A 138 21.03 -3.32 -16.70
N LEU A 139 22.17 -2.64 -16.49
CA LEU A 139 23.10 -2.26 -17.54
C LEU A 139 24.14 -3.35 -17.89
N GLY A 140 24.08 -4.50 -17.20
CA GLY A 140 25.07 -5.57 -17.33
C GLY A 140 26.40 -5.27 -16.63
N GLU A 141 27.39 -6.14 -16.83
CA GLU A 141 28.73 -6.04 -16.20
C GLU A 141 29.73 -5.24 -17.05
N ALA A 142 29.40 -4.95 -18.32
CA ALA A 142 30.26 -4.24 -19.24
C ALA A 142 30.25 -2.71 -19.04
N VAL A 143 29.28 -2.21 -18.28
CA VAL A 143 29.09 -0.80 -17.94
C VAL A 143 29.16 -0.66 -16.43
N GLU A 144 29.60 0.49 -15.92
CA GLU A 144 29.58 0.75 -14.49
C GLU A 144 28.14 0.69 -13.94
N GLN A 145 27.92 -0.25 -13.02
CA GLN A 145 26.61 -0.52 -12.42
C GLN A 145 26.22 0.57 -11.43
N ARG A 146 25.00 1.10 -11.52
CA ARG A 146 24.48 2.13 -10.59
C ARG A 146 24.28 1.57 -9.18
N GLY A 147 24.31 2.45 -8.18
CA GLY A 147 23.98 2.11 -6.79
C GLY A 147 22.51 2.38 -6.46
N LEU A 148 21.75 1.35 -6.08
CA LEU A 148 20.32 1.41 -5.79
C LEU A 148 20.02 0.95 -4.34
N ALA A 149 18.79 0.48 -4.11
CA ALA A 149 18.27 0.14 -2.78
C ALA A 149 19.08 -0.96 -2.04
N GLY A 150 19.86 -1.78 -2.75
CA GLY A 150 20.76 -2.76 -2.15
C GLY A 150 21.87 -2.13 -1.30
N THR A 151 22.18 -0.85 -1.53
CA THR A 151 23.05 -0.03 -0.66
C THR A 151 22.63 -0.10 0.82
N LEU A 152 21.33 -0.25 1.10
CA LEU A 152 20.83 -0.32 2.47
C LEU A 152 21.28 -1.59 3.22
N PHE A 153 21.54 -2.70 2.51
CA PHE A 153 22.19 -3.87 3.12
C PHE A 153 23.62 -3.55 3.57
N VAL A 154 24.35 -2.75 2.78
CA VAL A 154 25.71 -2.30 3.11
C VAL A 154 25.68 -1.38 4.33
N HIS A 155 24.74 -0.43 4.39
CA HIS A 155 24.55 0.44 5.56
C HIS A 155 24.31 -0.37 6.83
N LYS A 156 23.42 -1.37 6.75
CA LYS A 156 23.04 -2.18 7.90
C LYS A 156 24.19 -3.04 8.41
N THR A 157 24.92 -3.71 7.51
CA THR A 157 26.01 -4.60 7.90
C THR A 157 27.24 -3.83 8.39
N ALA A 158 27.61 -2.73 7.73
CA ALA A 158 28.69 -1.85 8.18
C ALA A 158 28.38 -1.23 9.55
N GLY A 159 27.16 -0.69 9.71
CA GLY A 159 26.71 -0.10 10.98
C GLY A 159 26.72 -1.11 12.13
N HIS A 160 26.29 -2.35 11.89
CA HIS A 160 26.36 -3.42 12.89
C HIS A 160 27.78 -3.72 13.37
N LEU A 161 28.74 -3.86 12.44
CA LEU A 161 30.14 -4.12 12.80
C LEU A 161 30.78 -2.92 13.49
N ALA A 162 30.52 -1.71 13.00
CA ALA A 162 30.97 -0.48 13.64
C ALA A 162 30.46 -0.38 15.08
N GLU A 163 29.19 -0.72 15.33
CA GLU A 163 28.64 -0.75 16.69
C GLU A 163 29.28 -1.81 17.60
N LYS A 164 29.76 -2.92 17.04
CA LYS A 164 30.54 -3.93 17.76
C LYS A 164 32.00 -3.49 18.04
N GLY A 165 32.41 -2.30 17.59
CA GLY A 165 33.77 -1.79 17.80
C GLY A 165 34.82 -2.47 16.93
N LYS A 166 34.41 -3.01 15.77
CA LYS A 166 35.33 -3.59 14.79
C LYS A 166 36.21 -2.53 14.13
N THR A 167 37.38 -2.94 13.62
CA THR A 167 38.33 -2.01 12.99
C THR A 167 37.78 -1.49 11.66
N LEU A 168 38.33 -0.37 11.17
CA LEU A 168 37.94 0.20 9.88
C LEU A 168 38.09 -0.81 8.74
N ASP A 169 39.19 -1.57 8.72
CA ASP A 169 39.45 -2.62 7.72
C ASP A 169 38.42 -3.74 7.77
N GLU A 170 38.04 -4.21 8.96
CA GLU A 170 37.01 -5.26 9.13
C GLU A 170 35.63 -4.75 8.64
N VAL A 171 35.26 -3.51 8.99
CA VAL A 171 34.01 -2.88 8.57
C VAL A 171 33.99 -2.70 7.04
N ALA A 172 35.07 -2.18 6.46
CA ALA A 172 35.21 -1.98 5.01
C ALA A 172 35.21 -3.31 4.25
N ALA A 173 35.87 -4.36 4.77
CA ALA A 173 35.88 -5.68 4.17
C ALA A 173 34.48 -6.30 4.09
N LEU A 174 33.69 -6.24 5.17
CA LEU A 174 32.31 -6.73 5.13
C LEU A 174 31.44 -5.88 4.19
N ALA A 175 31.58 -4.56 4.21
CA ALA A 175 30.85 -3.67 3.32
C ALA A 175 31.11 -3.99 1.84
N ARG A 176 32.37 -4.21 1.44
CA ARG A 176 32.74 -4.64 0.08
C ARG A 176 32.16 -6.00 -0.28
N LYS A 177 32.24 -6.96 0.64
CA LYS A 177 31.66 -8.30 0.47
C LYS A 177 30.16 -8.23 0.23
N VAL A 178 29.44 -7.46 1.04
CA VAL A 178 27.98 -7.29 0.91
C VAL A 178 27.64 -6.57 -0.40
N ALA A 179 28.35 -5.49 -0.74
CA ALA A 179 28.16 -4.79 -2.00
C ALA A 179 28.36 -5.71 -3.23
N GLY A 180 29.42 -6.51 -3.24
CA GLY A 180 29.72 -7.44 -4.34
C GLY A 180 28.83 -8.69 -4.42
N GLN A 181 27.94 -8.90 -3.44
CA GLN A 181 26.99 -10.02 -3.40
C GLN A 181 25.53 -9.55 -3.33
N THR A 182 25.31 -8.27 -3.63
CA THR A 182 23.99 -7.63 -3.69
C THR A 182 23.64 -7.31 -5.12
N TYR A 183 22.42 -7.67 -5.52
CA TYR A 183 21.93 -7.51 -6.89
C TYR A 183 20.55 -6.87 -6.87
N SER A 184 20.37 -5.84 -7.68
CA SER A 184 19.17 -5.01 -7.71
C SER A 184 18.64 -4.81 -9.13
N ILE A 185 17.32 -4.77 -9.26
CA ILE A 185 16.65 -4.41 -10.51
C ILE A 185 15.38 -3.60 -10.20
N GLY A 186 15.19 -2.50 -10.93
CA GLY A 186 13.98 -1.67 -10.88
C GLY A 186 13.05 -1.91 -12.06
N LEU A 187 11.76 -1.64 -11.88
CA LEU A 187 10.77 -1.54 -12.96
C LEU A 187 9.78 -0.43 -12.62
N SER A 188 9.58 0.49 -13.58
CA SER A 188 8.76 1.68 -13.38
C SER A 188 7.71 1.83 -14.48
N LEU A 189 6.55 2.33 -14.09
CA LEU A 189 5.43 2.67 -14.98
C LEU A 189 5.47 4.15 -15.37
N GLU A 190 5.99 4.99 -14.48
CA GLU A 190 6.13 6.44 -14.68
C GLU A 190 7.41 6.91 -13.97
N GLU A 191 8.10 7.88 -14.57
CA GLU A 191 9.29 8.51 -13.98
C GLU A 191 8.95 9.39 -12.78
N GLY A 192 9.94 9.61 -11.90
CA GLY A 192 9.85 10.60 -10.84
C GLY A 192 9.80 12.02 -11.40
N GLN A 193 8.99 12.89 -10.80
CA GLN A 193 8.79 14.27 -11.24
C GLN A 193 9.53 15.22 -10.32
N LYS A 194 10.41 16.04 -10.89
CA LYS A 194 11.13 17.09 -10.15
C LYS A 194 10.16 18.20 -9.70
N PHE A 195 10.47 18.84 -8.57
CA PHE A 195 9.69 19.97 -8.04
C PHE A 195 9.77 21.22 -8.92
N GLN A 196 10.84 21.35 -9.71
CA GLN A 196 11.05 22.42 -10.69
C GLN A 196 11.07 21.83 -12.10
N ASN A 197 10.50 22.57 -13.06
CA ASN A 197 10.50 22.22 -14.49
C ASN A 197 10.07 20.75 -14.76
N PRO A 198 8.83 20.35 -14.39
CA PRO A 198 8.37 18.99 -14.61
C PRO A 198 8.38 18.66 -16.10
N GLU A 199 9.05 17.56 -16.45
CA GLU A 199 9.11 17.07 -17.82
C GLU A 199 7.94 16.13 -18.10
N LYS A 200 7.51 16.10 -19.37
CA LYS A 200 6.55 15.07 -19.80
C LYS A 200 7.23 13.71 -19.71
N SER A 201 6.54 12.74 -19.11
CA SER A 201 6.91 11.33 -19.13
C SER A 201 7.31 10.89 -20.54
N ARG A 202 8.41 10.15 -20.67
CA ARG A 202 8.76 9.48 -21.93
C ARG A 202 7.92 8.23 -22.14
N LEU A 203 7.40 7.65 -21.05
CA LEU A 203 6.55 6.47 -21.08
C LEU A 203 5.09 6.84 -21.34
N SER A 204 4.49 6.17 -22.32
CA SER A 204 3.05 6.21 -22.55
C SER A 204 2.29 5.29 -21.57
N LYS A 205 0.96 5.40 -21.54
CA LYS A 205 0.09 4.54 -20.69
C LYS A 205 0.19 3.04 -21.01
N SER A 206 0.70 2.69 -22.19
CA SER A 206 0.89 1.31 -22.64
C SER A 206 2.32 0.80 -22.44
N GLU A 207 3.18 1.57 -21.80
CA GLU A 207 4.59 1.24 -21.62
C GLU A 207 4.95 1.17 -20.13
N ALA A 208 6.00 0.42 -19.86
CA ALA A 208 6.75 0.41 -18.61
C ALA A 208 8.24 0.33 -18.96
N GLU A 209 9.12 0.55 -17.99
CA GLU A 209 10.56 0.56 -18.22
C GLU A 209 11.28 -0.29 -17.20
N LEU A 210 12.06 -1.25 -17.70
CA LEU A 210 12.93 -2.09 -16.91
C LEU A 210 14.26 -1.38 -16.69
N GLY A 211 14.68 -1.28 -15.42
CA GLY A 211 15.95 -0.69 -15.05
C GLY A 211 15.97 0.83 -15.13
N LEU A 212 14.83 1.52 -15.09
CA LEU A 212 14.81 2.98 -14.97
C LEU A 212 15.60 3.40 -13.71
N GLY A 213 16.53 4.34 -13.86
CA GLY A 213 17.38 4.81 -12.78
C GLY A 213 16.65 5.69 -11.76
N ILE A 214 17.17 5.77 -10.54
CA ILE A 214 16.55 6.55 -9.44
C ILE A 214 16.63 8.07 -9.64
N HIS A 215 17.36 8.58 -10.63
CA HIS A 215 17.31 9.99 -11.01
C HIS A 215 16.56 10.23 -12.34
N GLY A 216 15.87 9.20 -12.85
CA GLY A 216 15.17 9.24 -14.13
C GLY A 216 16.05 8.88 -15.34
N GLU A 217 17.25 8.34 -15.11
CA GLU A 217 18.10 7.89 -16.22
C GLU A 217 17.44 6.73 -16.97
N PRO A 218 17.56 6.68 -18.31
CA PRO A 218 17.00 5.60 -19.11
C PRO A 218 17.39 4.22 -18.57
N GLY A 219 16.43 3.31 -18.63
CA GLY A 219 16.62 1.91 -18.31
C GLY A 219 17.21 1.12 -19.47
N VAL A 220 17.26 -0.20 -19.27
CA VAL A 220 17.80 -1.13 -20.27
C VAL A 220 16.78 -1.42 -21.37
N GLU A 221 15.48 -1.34 -21.06
CA GLU A 221 14.44 -1.77 -21.98
C GLU A 221 13.10 -1.09 -21.63
N THR A 222 12.51 -0.37 -22.59
CA THR A 222 11.08 -0.04 -22.57
C THR A 222 10.29 -1.27 -22.99
N ILE A 223 9.28 -1.64 -22.21
CA ILE A 223 8.45 -2.84 -22.41
C ILE A 223 6.97 -2.47 -22.44
N ASP A 224 6.16 -3.33 -23.05
CA ASP A 224 4.70 -3.21 -22.96
C ASP A 224 4.21 -3.28 -21.51
N MET A 225 3.22 -2.46 -21.18
CA MET A 225 2.47 -2.59 -19.94
C MET A 225 1.73 -3.93 -19.90
N LYS A 226 1.93 -4.69 -18.82
CA LYS A 226 1.30 -6.00 -18.55
C LYS A 226 0.77 -6.05 -17.11
N MET A 227 0.13 -7.16 -16.76
CA MET A 227 -0.29 -7.43 -15.37
C MET A 227 0.92 -7.62 -14.45
N ALA A 228 0.72 -7.36 -13.15
CA ALA A 228 1.78 -7.37 -12.14
C ALA A 228 2.63 -8.66 -12.12
N ASP A 229 2.01 -9.84 -12.28
CA ASP A 229 2.72 -11.12 -12.34
C ASP A 229 3.75 -11.16 -13.48
N ALA A 230 3.39 -10.64 -14.66
CA ALA A 230 4.27 -10.65 -15.83
C ALA A 230 5.42 -9.63 -15.69
N LEU A 231 5.13 -8.44 -15.14
CA LEU A 231 6.15 -7.41 -14.89
C LEU A 231 7.14 -7.86 -13.82
N MET A 232 6.65 -8.44 -12.73
CA MET A 232 7.47 -9.06 -11.70
C MET A 232 8.33 -10.19 -12.27
N GLN A 233 7.76 -11.09 -13.07
CA GLN A 233 8.52 -12.18 -13.71
C GLN A 233 9.61 -11.64 -14.65
N LYS A 234 9.34 -10.56 -15.40
CA LYS A 234 10.35 -9.90 -16.25
C LYS A 234 11.54 -9.42 -15.41
N ALA A 235 11.28 -8.69 -14.32
CA ALA A 235 12.33 -8.22 -13.42
C ALA A 235 13.13 -9.39 -12.82
N LEU A 236 12.45 -10.44 -12.34
CA LEU A 236 13.10 -11.61 -11.75
C LEU A 236 13.91 -12.43 -12.75
N ASN A 237 13.44 -12.58 -13.98
CA ASN A 237 14.19 -13.27 -15.04
C ASN A 237 15.49 -12.57 -15.38
N THR A 238 15.51 -11.23 -15.30
CA THR A 238 16.73 -10.45 -15.45
C THR A 238 17.62 -10.60 -14.23
N LEU A 239 17.07 -10.48 -13.01
CA LEU A 239 17.80 -10.64 -11.74
C LEU A 239 18.54 -11.98 -11.64
N LYS A 240 17.86 -13.09 -11.93
CA LYS A 240 18.39 -14.45 -11.80
C LYS A 240 19.63 -14.74 -12.64
N LYS A 241 19.86 -14.00 -13.73
CA LYS A 241 21.04 -14.18 -14.58
C LYS A 241 22.34 -13.87 -13.83
N TYR A 242 22.26 -13.02 -12.80
CA TYR A 242 23.39 -12.55 -12.00
C TYR A 242 23.50 -13.28 -10.65
N LEU A 243 22.45 -13.98 -10.23
CA LEU A 243 22.47 -14.68 -8.95
C LEU A 243 23.39 -15.92 -9.01
N PRO A 244 24.10 -16.23 -7.91
CA PRO A 244 24.90 -17.44 -7.82
C PRO A 244 24.09 -18.71 -8.13
N LYS A 245 24.62 -19.58 -9.00
CA LYS A 245 23.91 -20.78 -9.49
C LYS A 245 23.65 -21.86 -8.42
N LYS A 246 24.33 -21.84 -7.27
CA LYS A 246 24.25 -22.90 -6.25
C LYS A 246 23.74 -22.40 -4.90
N GLY A 247 22.60 -22.96 -4.45
CA GLY A 247 22.28 -23.26 -3.05
C GLY A 247 22.36 -22.14 -2.00
N LYS A 248 22.29 -20.87 -2.39
CA LYS A 248 22.30 -19.73 -1.46
C LYS A 248 20.89 -19.35 -1.03
N GLU A 249 20.75 -19.04 0.25
CA GLU A 249 19.61 -18.31 0.80
C GLU A 249 19.84 -16.80 0.64
N TYR A 250 18.75 -16.04 0.58
CA TYR A 250 18.79 -14.60 0.34
C TYR A 250 17.97 -13.82 1.37
N ALA A 251 18.39 -12.59 1.66
CA ALA A 251 17.47 -11.57 2.12
C ALA A 251 16.98 -10.77 0.92
N LEU A 252 15.67 -10.55 0.86
CA LEU A 252 15.00 -9.74 -0.15
C LEU A 252 14.69 -8.37 0.43
N LEU A 253 14.94 -7.32 -0.36
CA LEU A 253 14.42 -5.98 -0.13
C LEU A 253 13.47 -5.64 -1.27
N LEU A 254 12.18 -5.45 -0.95
CA LEU A 254 11.16 -5.01 -1.89
C LEU A 254 10.88 -3.52 -1.65
N ASN A 255 11.38 -2.69 -2.54
CA ASN A 255 11.36 -1.24 -2.43
C ASN A 255 10.26 -0.62 -3.28
N ASN A 256 9.56 0.36 -2.73
CA ASN A 256 8.67 1.26 -3.46
C ASN A 256 9.47 2.49 -3.90
N LEU A 257 9.46 2.80 -5.19
CA LEU A 257 10.20 3.94 -5.73
C LEU A 257 9.48 5.28 -5.50
N GLY A 258 8.28 5.28 -4.92
CA GLY A 258 7.61 6.52 -4.51
C GLY A 258 6.11 6.36 -4.33
N SER A 259 5.37 6.27 -5.45
CA SER A 259 3.91 6.44 -5.47
C SER A 259 3.11 5.16 -5.69
N VAL A 260 3.74 3.98 -5.65
CA VAL A 260 3.01 2.71 -5.72
C VAL A 260 2.19 2.55 -4.43
N THR A 261 0.89 2.28 -4.56
CA THR A 261 0.02 2.19 -3.38
C THR A 261 0.33 0.96 -2.53
N PRO A 262 -0.02 0.95 -1.22
CA PRO A 262 0.21 -0.22 -0.37
C PRO A 262 -0.42 -1.52 -0.90
N ILE A 263 -1.60 -1.42 -1.53
CA ILE A 263 -2.25 -2.59 -2.14
C ILE A 263 -1.49 -3.09 -3.38
N GLU A 264 -1.00 -2.19 -4.24
CA GLU A 264 -0.14 -2.54 -5.37
C GLU A 264 1.17 -3.20 -4.90
N MET A 265 1.81 -2.68 -3.84
CA MET A 265 3.02 -3.29 -3.27
C MET A 265 2.76 -4.70 -2.70
N ASN A 266 1.59 -4.93 -2.09
CA ASN A 266 1.18 -6.28 -1.65
C ASN A 266 0.91 -7.21 -2.83
N ILE A 267 0.35 -6.70 -3.93
CA ILE A 267 0.18 -7.46 -5.17
C ILE A 267 1.56 -7.84 -5.74
N LEU A 268 2.52 -6.91 -5.77
CA LEU A 268 3.89 -7.19 -6.21
C LEU A 268 4.57 -8.25 -5.34
N LEU A 269 4.43 -8.17 -4.01
CA LEU A 269 4.94 -9.21 -3.11
C LEU A 269 4.25 -10.57 -3.36
N ALA A 270 2.95 -10.57 -3.62
CA ALA A 270 2.22 -11.78 -3.98
C ALA A 270 2.67 -12.36 -5.34
N SER A 271 2.98 -11.50 -6.32
CA SER A 271 3.58 -11.88 -7.60
C SER A 271 4.98 -12.46 -7.41
N PHE A 272 5.81 -11.85 -6.55
CA PHE A 272 7.13 -12.37 -6.19
C PHE A 272 7.01 -13.77 -5.56
N HIS A 273 6.04 -13.97 -4.67
CA HIS A 273 5.81 -15.25 -3.97
C HIS A 273 5.46 -16.41 -4.91
N LYS A 274 5.05 -16.13 -6.15
CA LYS A 274 4.80 -17.17 -7.18
C LYS A 274 6.09 -17.64 -7.87
N SER A 275 7.23 -16.99 -7.61
CA SER A 275 8.52 -17.36 -8.21
C SER A 275 9.26 -18.42 -7.38
N ASP A 276 10.04 -19.24 -8.07
CA ASP A 276 11.10 -20.12 -7.52
C ASP A 276 12.15 -19.40 -6.66
N LEU A 277 12.38 -18.09 -6.86
CA LEU A 277 13.30 -17.33 -6.01
C LEU A 277 12.72 -17.15 -4.60
N ALA A 278 11.39 -17.10 -4.45
CA ALA A 278 10.73 -16.97 -3.16
C ALA A 278 11.07 -18.12 -2.20
N GLU A 279 11.31 -19.33 -2.71
CA GLU A 279 11.69 -20.50 -1.89
C GLU A 279 13.09 -20.37 -1.28
N LYS A 280 13.92 -19.46 -1.81
CA LYS A 280 15.30 -19.23 -1.35
C LYS A 280 15.41 -17.97 -0.48
N VAL A 281 14.33 -17.22 -0.29
CA VAL A 281 14.33 -16.01 0.53
C VAL A 281 14.02 -16.40 1.97
N LYS A 282 14.90 -16.02 2.90
CA LYS A 282 14.73 -16.24 4.34
C LYS A 282 14.20 -15.00 5.06
N PHE A 283 14.59 -13.82 4.62
CA PHE A 283 14.18 -12.55 5.22
C PHE A 283 13.65 -11.56 4.18
N LEU A 284 12.71 -10.73 4.60
CA LEU A 284 12.15 -9.64 3.82
C LEU A 284 12.34 -8.31 4.56
N VAL A 285 12.93 -7.35 3.85
CA VAL A 285 12.94 -5.92 4.16
C VAL A 285 11.89 -5.25 3.26
N GLY A 286 10.94 -4.52 3.84
CA GLY A 286 9.76 -4.03 3.12
C GLY A 286 8.56 -5.00 3.12
N PRO A 287 7.58 -4.82 2.22
CA PRO A 287 7.50 -3.79 1.19
C PRO A 287 7.35 -2.39 1.78
N ALA A 288 8.21 -1.45 1.39
CA ALA A 288 8.14 -0.06 1.80
C ALA A 288 8.92 0.86 0.87
N SER A 289 8.69 2.16 0.99
CA SER A 289 9.54 3.21 0.42
C SER A 289 10.82 3.30 1.25
N LEU A 290 11.93 2.77 0.72
CA LEU A 290 13.21 2.65 1.42
C LEU A 290 14.29 3.48 0.74
N MET A 291 14.36 3.42 -0.58
CA MET A 291 15.18 4.32 -1.42
C MET A 291 14.33 4.73 -2.62
N THR A 292 13.71 5.90 -2.52
CA THR A 292 12.72 6.36 -3.51
C THR A 292 13.37 7.05 -4.70
N SER A 293 12.54 7.50 -5.64
CA SER A 293 12.85 8.49 -6.66
C SER A 293 11.67 9.46 -6.70
N LEU A 294 11.58 10.31 -5.69
CA LEU A 294 10.44 11.20 -5.45
C LEU A 294 9.11 10.43 -5.50
N ASN A 295 8.26 10.76 -6.47
CA ASN A 295 6.95 10.14 -6.66
C ASN A 295 6.95 9.05 -7.77
N MET A 296 8.10 8.55 -8.20
CA MET A 296 8.19 7.55 -9.28
C MET A 296 7.20 6.40 -9.02
N LYS A 297 6.44 6.02 -10.04
CA LYS A 297 5.51 4.89 -9.94
C LYS A 297 6.23 3.62 -10.38
N GLY A 298 6.96 3.01 -9.46
CA GLY A 298 7.72 1.80 -9.73
C GLY A 298 8.15 1.07 -8.47
N PHE A 299 8.77 -0.08 -8.65
CA PHE A 299 9.35 -0.86 -7.56
C PHE A 299 10.78 -1.27 -7.92
N SER A 300 11.57 -1.62 -6.91
CA SER A 300 12.82 -2.34 -7.11
C SER A 300 12.92 -3.54 -6.19
N ILE A 301 13.66 -4.54 -6.66
CA ILE A 301 13.97 -5.77 -5.93
C ILE A 301 15.47 -5.80 -5.74
N SER A 302 15.92 -5.89 -4.51
CA SER A 302 17.33 -6.12 -4.18
C SER A 302 17.45 -7.42 -3.40
N VAL A 303 18.45 -8.24 -3.73
CA VAL A 303 18.75 -9.46 -3.00
C VAL A 303 20.22 -9.48 -2.59
N VAL A 304 20.48 -9.92 -1.37
CA VAL A 304 21.84 -10.18 -0.88
C VAL A 304 21.96 -11.64 -0.47
N THR A 305 23.08 -12.25 -0.84
CA THR A 305 23.40 -13.63 -0.42
C THR A 305 23.61 -13.70 1.08
N LEU A 306 23.01 -14.69 1.74
CA LEU A 306 23.17 -14.89 3.18
C LEU A 306 24.34 -15.82 3.52
N ASP A 307 25.06 -15.41 4.56
CA ASP A 307 25.82 -16.27 5.45
C ASP A 307 25.51 -15.87 6.90
N LYS A 308 26.11 -16.57 7.86
CA LYS A 308 25.84 -16.34 9.29
C LYS A 308 26.14 -14.90 9.73
N GLU A 309 27.20 -14.29 9.19
CA GLU A 309 27.62 -12.94 9.57
C GLU A 309 26.66 -11.88 9.01
N ILE A 310 26.28 -12.01 7.73
CA ILE A 310 25.30 -11.12 7.10
C ILE A 310 23.93 -11.29 7.75
N GLU A 311 23.48 -12.51 8.01
CA GLU A 311 22.20 -12.79 8.68
C GLU A 311 22.13 -12.13 10.07
N GLU A 312 23.15 -12.32 10.89
CA GLU A 312 23.23 -11.69 12.23
C GLU A 312 23.21 -10.16 12.12
N ALA A 313 23.93 -9.61 11.15
CA ALA A 313 24.02 -8.17 10.96
C ALA A 313 22.71 -7.55 10.45
N LEU A 314 22.00 -8.20 9.53
CA LEU A 314 20.74 -7.70 9.00
C LEU A 314 19.62 -7.75 10.04
N THR A 315 19.59 -8.78 10.87
CA THR A 315 18.55 -9.02 11.89
C THR A 315 18.83 -8.36 13.25
N SER A 316 20.03 -7.80 13.46
CA SER A 316 20.34 -7.09 14.69
C SER A 316 19.52 -5.80 14.83
N THR A 317 19.24 -5.43 16.08
CA THR A 317 18.49 -4.21 16.38
C THR A 317 19.22 -2.96 15.91
N SER A 318 18.47 -1.99 15.41
CA SER A 318 18.97 -0.68 15.00
C SER A 318 17.95 0.40 15.35
N ASP A 319 18.42 1.62 15.60
CA ASP A 319 17.56 2.76 15.94
C ASP A 319 16.66 3.24 14.77
N PRO A 320 17.13 3.30 13.51
CA PRO A 320 16.32 3.86 12.44
C PRO A 320 15.03 3.07 12.18
N ALA A 321 13.87 3.70 12.40
CA ALA A 321 12.56 3.08 12.21
C ALA A 321 12.27 2.69 10.74
N ALA A 322 12.94 3.36 9.79
CA ALA A 322 12.85 3.03 8.38
C ALA A 322 13.46 1.65 8.05
N TRP A 323 14.35 1.11 8.92
CA TRP A 323 14.87 -0.24 8.77
C TRP A 323 14.03 -1.24 9.57
N PHE A 324 13.31 -2.09 8.84
CA PHE A 324 12.61 -3.22 9.42
C PHE A 324 12.80 -4.45 8.54
N ILE A 325 13.02 -5.58 9.20
CA ILE A 325 13.27 -6.88 8.58
C ILE A 325 12.43 -7.92 9.30
N ARG A 326 11.88 -8.88 8.56
CA ARG A 326 11.12 -10.00 9.12
C ARG A 326 11.49 -11.30 8.42
N GLU A 327 11.21 -12.42 9.08
CA GLU A 327 11.22 -13.72 8.42
C GLU A 327 10.21 -13.73 7.25
N TYR A 328 10.64 -14.34 6.15
CA TYR A 328 9.82 -14.54 4.97
C TYR A 328 9.17 -15.92 5.03
N GLY A 329 7.87 -15.95 5.30
CA GLY A 329 7.12 -17.18 5.56
C GLY A 329 6.21 -17.63 4.42
N LYS A 330 5.73 -18.88 4.56
CA LYS A 330 4.67 -19.45 3.71
C LYS A 330 3.29 -18.99 4.17
N LYS A 331 2.33 -18.99 3.25
CA LYS A 331 0.92 -18.73 3.57
C LYS A 331 0.32 -19.99 4.20
N GLU A 332 -0.08 -19.91 5.46
CA GLU A 332 -0.83 -20.97 6.14
C GLU A 332 -2.27 -20.51 6.38
N PRO A 333 -3.25 -21.05 5.65
CA PRO A 333 -4.65 -20.70 5.89
C PRO A 333 -5.10 -21.27 7.22
N LEU A 334 -5.82 -20.45 8.00
CA LEU A 334 -6.55 -20.94 9.16
C LEU A 334 -7.85 -21.63 8.69
N GLN A 335 -8.23 -22.71 9.39
CA GLN A 335 -9.49 -23.39 9.12
C GLN A 335 -10.67 -22.44 9.37
N SER A 336 -11.57 -22.34 8.38
CA SER A 336 -12.76 -21.50 8.48
C SER A 336 -13.68 -21.94 9.62
N PRO A 337 -14.26 -21.00 10.39
CA PRO A 337 -15.27 -21.34 11.38
C PRO A 337 -16.56 -21.84 10.71
N LYS A 338 -17.30 -22.72 11.39
CA LYS A 338 -18.63 -23.15 10.94
C LYS A 338 -19.65 -22.05 11.26
N LEU A 339 -20.15 -21.37 10.23
CA LEU A 339 -21.25 -20.42 10.37
C LEU A 339 -22.60 -21.15 10.49
N PRO A 340 -23.64 -20.55 11.12
CA PRO A 340 -24.98 -21.12 11.15
C PRO A 340 -25.52 -21.40 9.74
N ASP A 341 -26.53 -22.26 9.60
CA ASP A 341 -27.11 -22.50 8.28
C ASP A 341 -27.83 -21.25 7.74
N MET A 342 -27.62 -20.98 6.45
CA MET A 342 -28.23 -19.84 5.75
C MET A 342 -29.74 -20.01 5.64
N LEU A 343 -30.19 -21.25 5.43
CA LEU A 343 -31.58 -21.64 5.23
C LEU A 343 -32.04 -22.39 6.48
N PRO A 344 -32.64 -21.70 7.47
CA PRO A 344 -33.05 -22.32 8.74
C PRO A 344 -34.33 -23.15 8.69
N PHE A 345 -35.09 -23.09 7.60
CA PHE A 345 -36.41 -23.72 7.48
C PHE A 345 -36.48 -24.56 6.20
N ASP A 346 -37.36 -25.56 6.22
CA ASP A 346 -37.58 -26.46 5.09
C ASP A 346 -38.33 -25.78 3.95
N ALA A 347 -38.03 -26.20 2.72
CA ALA A 347 -38.72 -25.69 1.54
C ALA A 347 -40.21 -26.06 1.56
N SER A 348 -41.07 -25.14 1.13
CA SER A 348 -42.52 -25.39 0.99
C SER A 348 -43.09 -24.56 -0.16
N THR A 349 -44.26 -24.96 -0.65
CA THR A 349 -44.89 -24.36 -1.85
C THR A 349 -46.18 -23.62 -1.51
N ASN A 350 -46.44 -22.54 -2.23
CA ASN A 350 -47.70 -21.80 -2.19
C ASN A 350 -47.87 -21.03 -3.51
N GLU A 351 -48.85 -21.41 -4.35
CA GLU A 351 -49.01 -20.86 -5.70
C GLU A 351 -49.27 -19.35 -5.75
N ARG A 352 -49.85 -18.78 -4.69
CA ARG A 352 -50.09 -17.33 -4.61
C ARG A 352 -48.77 -16.61 -4.33
N PHE A 353 -48.03 -17.05 -3.32
CA PHE A 353 -46.74 -16.46 -2.98
C PHE A 353 -45.68 -16.70 -4.05
N ASP A 354 -45.75 -17.83 -4.75
CA ASP A 354 -44.89 -18.16 -5.88
C ASP A 354 -44.98 -17.10 -6.98
N ARG A 355 -46.20 -16.73 -7.38
CA ARG A 355 -46.46 -15.67 -8.37
C ARG A 355 -46.05 -14.29 -7.89
N VAL A 356 -46.33 -13.95 -6.63
CA VAL A 356 -45.95 -12.66 -6.04
C VAL A 356 -44.43 -12.52 -5.98
N PHE A 357 -43.73 -13.59 -5.58
CA PHE A 357 -42.29 -13.63 -5.51
C PHE A 357 -41.65 -13.40 -6.88
N ASP A 358 -42.12 -14.10 -7.91
CA ASP A 358 -41.60 -13.94 -9.27
C ASP A 358 -41.81 -12.52 -9.78
N ALA A 359 -42.99 -11.94 -9.57
CA ALA A 359 -43.29 -10.57 -9.99
C ALA A 359 -42.34 -9.55 -9.33
N ILE A 360 -42.10 -9.66 -8.02
CA ILE A 360 -41.19 -8.75 -7.30
C ILE A 360 -39.74 -8.91 -7.80
N VAL A 361 -39.28 -10.16 -7.93
CA VAL A 361 -37.91 -10.46 -8.36
C VAL A 361 -37.67 -9.98 -9.78
N GLU A 362 -38.63 -10.16 -10.69
CA GLU A 362 -38.51 -9.71 -12.08
C GLU A 362 -38.50 -8.19 -12.18
N GLU A 363 -39.35 -7.49 -11.42
CA GLU A 363 -39.37 -6.04 -11.37
C GLU A 363 -38.04 -5.45 -10.87
N LEU A 364 -37.47 -6.01 -9.80
CA LEU A 364 -36.16 -5.56 -9.27
C LEU A 364 -35.02 -5.80 -10.27
N ILE A 365 -35.10 -6.86 -11.09
CA ILE A 365 -34.11 -7.13 -12.13
C ILE A 365 -34.28 -6.16 -13.31
N SER A 366 -35.52 -5.87 -13.74
CA SER A 366 -35.76 -4.95 -14.85
C SER A 366 -35.41 -3.51 -14.50
N ALA A 367 -35.56 -3.12 -13.24
CA ALA A 367 -35.27 -1.77 -12.76
C ALA A 367 -33.76 -1.45 -12.63
N GLU A 368 -32.86 -2.45 -12.82
CA GLU A 368 -31.40 -2.34 -12.60
C GLU A 368 -30.79 -1.08 -13.23
N LYS A 369 -31.00 -0.87 -14.53
CA LYS A 369 -30.41 0.26 -15.27
C LYS A 369 -30.99 1.61 -14.85
N GLU A 370 -32.29 1.66 -14.60
CA GLU A 370 -32.97 2.91 -14.23
C GLU A 370 -32.55 3.36 -12.83
N LEU A 371 -32.49 2.42 -11.88
CA LEU A 371 -32.07 2.72 -10.51
C LEU A 371 -30.61 3.14 -10.43
N ASN A 372 -29.69 2.50 -11.16
CA ASN A 372 -28.30 2.95 -11.25
C ASN A 372 -28.20 4.38 -11.80
N ALA A 373 -28.98 4.72 -12.84
CA ALA A 373 -28.96 6.05 -13.43
C ALA A 373 -29.54 7.14 -12.51
N ILE A 374 -30.47 6.78 -11.61
CA ILE A 374 -30.98 7.67 -10.57
C ILE A 374 -29.92 7.85 -9.48
N ASP A 375 -29.33 6.76 -9.03
CA ASP A 375 -28.32 6.71 -7.96
C ASP A 375 -27.03 7.44 -8.35
N GLU A 376 -26.53 7.27 -9.57
CA GLU A 376 -25.30 7.91 -10.08
C GLU A 376 -25.33 9.45 -9.98
N LYS A 377 -26.51 10.06 -9.87
CA LYS A 377 -26.62 11.52 -9.72
C LYS A 377 -26.04 12.05 -8.40
N VAL A 378 -26.08 11.26 -7.33
CA VAL A 378 -25.69 11.69 -5.97
C VAL A 378 -25.00 10.60 -5.14
N GLY A 379 -25.17 9.34 -5.51
CA GLY A 379 -24.51 8.16 -4.95
C GLY A 379 -23.42 7.62 -5.87
N ASP A 380 -23.14 6.33 -5.77
CA ASP A 380 -22.09 5.61 -6.50
C ASP A 380 -22.62 4.89 -7.76
N GLY A 381 -23.93 4.92 -8.01
CA GLY A 381 -24.53 4.42 -9.24
C GLY A 381 -24.66 2.90 -9.29
N ASP A 382 -24.75 2.26 -8.12
CA ASP A 382 -24.80 0.80 -7.98
C ASP A 382 -26.07 0.25 -7.33
N ALA A 383 -26.97 1.10 -6.84
CA ALA A 383 -28.17 0.67 -6.11
C ALA A 383 -29.03 -0.34 -6.90
N GLY A 384 -29.22 -0.10 -8.20
CA GLY A 384 -29.94 -1.00 -9.10
C GLY A 384 -29.22 -2.33 -9.30
N SER A 385 -27.90 -2.31 -9.49
CA SER A 385 -27.06 -3.50 -9.56
C SER A 385 -27.18 -4.34 -8.28
N THR A 386 -27.16 -3.68 -7.12
CA THR A 386 -27.29 -4.30 -5.81
C THR A 386 -28.64 -4.99 -5.63
N PHE A 387 -29.76 -4.32 -5.96
CA PHE A 387 -31.09 -4.93 -5.88
C PHE A 387 -31.30 -6.05 -6.91
N ALA A 388 -30.80 -5.87 -8.13
CA ALA A 388 -30.89 -6.91 -9.16
C ALA A 388 -30.07 -8.15 -8.79
N ALA A 389 -28.89 -7.98 -8.17
CA ALA A 389 -28.10 -9.09 -7.65
C ALA A 389 -28.86 -9.86 -6.56
N ALA A 390 -29.52 -9.14 -5.64
CA ALA A 390 -30.37 -9.71 -4.61
C ALA A 390 -31.52 -10.53 -5.20
N ALA A 391 -32.26 -9.94 -6.13
CA ALA A 391 -33.37 -10.58 -6.82
C ALA A 391 -32.91 -11.83 -7.60
N LYS A 392 -31.82 -11.75 -8.38
CA LYS A 392 -31.24 -12.89 -9.11
C LYS A 392 -30.84 -14.02 -8.15
N LYS A 393 -30.28 -13.70 -6.99
CA LYS A 393 -29.91 -14.71 -5.98
C LYS A 393 -31.14 -15.36 -5.36
N LEU A 394 -32.13 -14.58 -4.96
CA LEU A 394 -33.41 -15.08 -4.45
C LEU A 394 -34.10 -15.98 -5.48
N LYS A 395 -34.13 -15.59 -6.77
CA LYS A 395 -34.67 -16.41 -7.87
C LYS A 395 -34.01 -17.79 -7.93
N LYS A 396 -32.67 -17.83 -7.85
CA LYS A 396 -31.89 -19.08 -7.87
C LYS A 396 -32.18 -19.99 -6.65
N LEU A 397 -32.54 -19.39 -5.51
CA LEU A 397 -32.82 -20.11 -4.26
C LEU A 397 -34.31 -20.41 -4.05
N LYS A 398 -35.20 -20.00 -4.96
CA LYS A 398 -36.66 -20.09 -4.84
C LYS A 398 -37.15 -21.48 -4.40
N ALA A 399 -36.63 -22.54 -5.02
CA ALA A 399 -37.00 -23.93 -4.71
C ALA A 399 -36.67 -24.37 -3.27
N LYS A 400 -35.86 -23.59 -2.54
CA LYS A 400 -35.49 -23.85 -1.15
C LYS A 400 -36.19 -22.94 -0.16
N LEU A 401 -37.08 -22.05 -0.63
CA LEU A 401 -37.77 -21.10 0.23
C LEU A 401 -39.00 -21.74 0.89
N PRO A 402 -39.31 -21.39 2.15
CA PRO A 402 -40.51 -21.86 2.83
C PRO A 402 -41.74 -21.03 2.39
N LEU A 403 -42.19 -21.16 1.14
CA LEU A 403 -43.24 -20.29 0.57
C LEU A 403 -44.62 -20.45 1.26
N ALA A 404 -44.84 -21.52 2.02
CA ALA A 404 -46.09 -21.75 2.74
C ALA A 404 -46.20 -21.00 4.08
N ASP A 405 -45.09 -20.53 4.68
CA ASP A 405 -45.10 -19.73 5.92
C ASP A 405 -44.39 -18.38 5.71
N THR A 406 -45.15 -17.28 5.72
CA THR A 406 -44.63 -15.93 5.50
C THR A 406 -43.57 -15.51 6.52
N GLY A 407 -43.69 -15.95 7.77
CA GLY A 407 -42.73 -15.63 8.82
C GLY A 407 -41.38 -16.29 8.57
N GLU A 408 -41.41 -17.57 8.19
CA GLU A 408 -40.22 -18.33 7.79
C GLU A 408 -39.62 -17.81 6.49
N LEU A 409 -40.45 -17.44 5.53
CA LEU A 409 -40.03 -16.87 4.26
C LEU A 409 -39.26 -15.56 4.49
N PHE A 410 -39.81 -14.65 5.29
CA PHE A 410 -39.18 -13.37 5.58
C PHE A 410 -37.86 -13.54 6.35
N ILE A 411 -37.81 -14.40 7.37
CA ILE A 411 -36.53 -14.69 8.07
C ILE A 411 -35.50 -15.29 7.10
N THR A 412 -35.92 -16.19 6.20
CA THR A 412 -35.05 -16.82 5.21
C THR A 412 -34.51 -15.81 4.21
N ILE A 413 -35.38 -14.95 3.65
CA ILE A 413 -34.99 -13.83 2.77
C ILE A 413 -34.00 -12.93 3.50
N GLY A 414 -34.29 -12.55 4.74
CA GLY A 414 -33.40 -11.71 5.54
C GLY A 414 -32.00 -12.31 5.69
N ARG A 415 -31.90 -13.62 5.97
CA ARG A 415 -30.61 -14.32 6.06
C ARG A 415 -29.86 -14.41 4.74
N ILE A 416 -30.58 -14.62 3.62
CA ILE A 416 -29.97 -14.64 2.29
C ILE A 416 -29.39 -13.26 1.97
N LEU A 417 -30.16 -12.20 2.18
CA LEU A 417 -29.74 -10.82 1.92
C LEU A 417 -28.50 -10.45 2.75
N ALA A 418 -28.47 -10.77 4.05
CA ALA A 418 -27.31 -10.50 4.90
C ALA A 418 -26.01 -11.20 4.48
N ARG A 419 -26.10 -12.37 3.84
CA ARG A 419 -24.91 -13.17 3.50
C ARG A 419 -24.41 -12.95 2.09
N GLU A 420 -25.32 -12.68 1.18
CA GLU A 420 -25.04 -12.73 -0.25
C GLU A 420 -25.03 -11.34 -0.89
N ILE A 421 -25.56 -10.34 -0.20
CA ILE A 421 -25.69 -8.96 -0.71
C ILE A 421 -24.85 -8.05 0.17
N GLY A 422 -23.75 -7.57 -0.42
CA GLY A 422 -22.88 -6.57 0.20
C GLY A 422 -23.55 -5.19 0.28
N GLY A 423 -22.87 -4.25 0.95
CA GLY A 423 -23.34 -2.87 1.08
C GLY A 423 -24.43 -2.66 2.13
N SER A 424 -24.79 -1.39 2.35
CA SER A 424 -25.82 -0.95 3.30
C SER A 424 -27.19 -1.55 2.97
N SER A 425 -27.57 -1.57 1.70
CA SER A 425 -28.88 -2.04 1.20
C SER A 425 -29.17 -3.50 1.57
N GLY A 426 -28.19 -4.39 1.43
CA GLY A 426 -28.35 -5.81 1.80
C GLY A 426 -28.62 -6.01 3.29
N VAL A 427 -27.89 -5.26 4.13
CA VAL A 427 -28.06 -5.29 5.60
C VAL A 427 -29.39 -4.69 6.03
N LEU A 428 -29.77 -3.53 5.48
CA LEU A 428 -31.03 -2.85 5.82
C LEU A 428 -32.25 -3.70 5.47
N LEU A 429 -32.29 -4.26 4.26
CA LEU A 429 -33.37 -5.18 3.87
C LEU A 429 -33.34 -6.46 4.70
N SER A 430 -32.16 -6.99 5.04
CA SER A 430 -32.04 -8.13 5.95
C SER A 430 -32.69 -7.86 7.30
N ILE A 431 -32.45 -6.68 7.88
CA ILE A 431 -33.04 -6.25 9.15
C ILE A 431 -34.57 -6.22 9.04
N LEU A 432 -35.09 -5.55 8.00
CA LEU A 432 -36.53 -5.43 7.78
C LEU A 432 -37.19 -6.80 7.68
N PHE A 433 -36.72 -7.67 6.78
CA PHE A 433 -37.33 -8.98 6.57
C PHE A 433 -37.15 -9.89 7.79
N THR A 434 -36.00 -9.88 8.46
CA THR A 434 -35.79 -10.69 9.68
C THR A 434 -36.74 -10.27 10.79
N ARG A 435 -36.89 -8.95 11.02
CA ARG A 435 -37.81 -8.44 12.04
C ARG A 435 -39.26 -8.68 11.66
N ALA A 436 -39.64 -8.40 10.42
CA ALA A 436 -40.98 -8.64 9.91
C ALA A 436 -41.37 -10.12 10.04
N GLY A 437 -40.48 -11.06 9.71
CA GLY A 437 -40.78 -12.49 9.85
C GLY A 437 -41.02 -12.92 11.30
N ASN A 438 -40.24 -12.38 12.26
CA ASN A 438 -40.46 -12.61 13.68
C ASN A 438 -41.77 -12.00 14.19
N SER A 439 -42.13 -10.80 13.72
CA SER A 439 -43.38 -10.14 14.06
C SER A 439 -44.59 -10.90 13.51
N TYR A 440 -44.50 -11.33 12.24
CA TYR A 440 -45.53 -12.13 11.59
C TYR A 440 -45.77 -13.47 12.31
N LYS A 441 -44.72 -14.13 12.83
CA LYS A 441 -44.89 -15.37 13.60
C LYS A 441 -45.74 -15.16 14.88
N LYS A 442 -45.79 -13.96 15.45
CA LYS A 442 -46.57 -13.62 16.64
C LYS A 442 -48.00 -13.20 16.33
N GLU A 443 -48.17 -12.26 15.39
CA GLU A 443 -49.45 -11.59 15.16
C GLU A 443 -50.18 -12.08 13.91
N LYS A 444 -49.50 -12.82 13.03
CA LYS A 444 -50.01 -13.34 11.74
C LYS A 444 -50.64 -12.26 10.85
N HIS A 445 -50.18 -11.01 10.98
CA HIS A 445 -50.64 -9.85 10.23
C HIS A 445 -49.52 -9.26 9.38
N LEU A 446 -49.71 -9.23 8.04
CA LEU A 446 -48.64 -8.86 7.10
C LEU A 446 -48.22 -7.39 7.21
N GLY A 447 -49.17 -6.46 7.19
CA GLY A 447 -48.87 -5.02 7.24
C GLY A 447 -48.14 -4.60 8.51
N LYS A 448 -48.67 -4.99 9.69
CA LYS A 448 -48.02 -4.77 10.99
C LYS A 448 -46.61 -5.36 11.06
N ALA A 449 -46.41 -6.56 10.51
CA ALA A 449 -45.10 -7.18 10.45
C ALA A 449 -44.10 -6.37 9.58
N LEU A 450 -44.52 -5.94 8.38
CA LEU A 450 -43.69 -5.11 7.49
C LEU A 450 -43.37 -3.75 8.13
N LEU A 451 -44.33 -3.13 8.80
CA LEU A 451 -44.15 -1.86 9.49
C LEU A 451 -43.17 -2.00 10.68
N ASP A 452 -43.29 -3.04 11.50
CA ASP A 452 -42.33 -3.33 12.57
C ASP A 452 -40.92 -3.65 12.03
N GLY A 453 -40.85 -4.32 10.87
CA GLY A 453 -39.59 -4.49 10.14
C GLY A 453 -38.96 -3.17 9.71
N LEU A 454 -39.76 -2.28 9.14
CA LEU A 454 -39.33 -0.96 8.71
C LEU A 454 -38.91 -0.08 9.88
N GLU A 455 -39.62 -0.11 11.01
CA GLU A 455 -39.21 0.62 12.21
C GLU A 455 -37.85 0.14 12.72
N LYS A 456 -37.59 -1.17 12.68
CA LYS A 456 -36.26 -1.68 13.05
C LYS A 456 -35.17 -1.28 12.05
N MET A 457 -35.49 -1.23 10.76
CA MET A 457 -34.60 -0.70 9.74
C MET A 457 -34.31 0.79 9.98
N LYS A 458 -35.31 1.61 10.34
CA LYS A 458 -35.15 3.03 10.68
C LYS A 458 -34.34 3.22 11.97
N GLU A 459 -34.56 2.37 12.97
CA GLU A 459 -33.80 2.39 14.24
C GLU A 459 -32.30 2.15 13.99
N ILE A 460 -31.95 1.13 13.20
CA ILE A 460 -30.54 0.78 12.93
C ILE A 460 -29.92 1.67 11.85
N GLY A 461 -30.64 1.92 10.77
CA GLY A 461 -30.16 2.71 9.63
C GLY A 461 -30.18 4.22 9.88
N GLY A 462 -30.95 4.69 10.86
CA GLY A 462 -31.02 6.11 11.24
C GLY A 462 -31.70 7.02 10.21
N ALA A 463 -32.39 6.44 9.22
CA ALA A 463 -33.18 7.15 8.22
C ALA A 463 -34.60 7.44 8.75
N ARG A 464 -35.18 8.55 8.31
CA ARG A 464 -36.56 8.97 8.58
C ARG A 464 -37.22 9.37 7.27
N GLU A 465 -38.55 9.41 7.26
CA GLU A 465 -39.30 10.01 6.15
C GLU A 465 -38.84 11.47 5.92
N GLY A 466 -38.75 11.87 4.66
CA GLY A 466 -38.22 13.14 4.17
C GLY A 466 -36.73 13.12 3.82
N GLN A 467 -36.00 12.03 4.11
CA GLN A 467 -34.55 11.93 3.96
C GLN A 467 -34.09 11.28 2.65
N ARG A 468 -35.00 11.06 1.70
CA ARG A 468 -34.71 10.61 0.33
C ARG A 468 -34.13 9.19 0.27
N THR A 469 -34.76 8.27 0.99
CA THR A 469 -34.41 6.84 0.98
C THR A 469 -35.63 6.00 0.63
N MET A 470 -35.47 4.68 0.51
CA MET A 470 -36.60 3.75 0.37
C MET A 470 -37.65 3.86 1.49
N VAL A 471 -37.31 4.42 2.66
CA VAL A 471 -38.25 4.69 3.76
C VAL A 471 -39.39 5.61 3.30
N ASP A 472 -39.10 6.59 2.45
CA ASP A 472 -40.09 7.54 1.95
C ASP A 472 -41.22 6.86 1.18
N ALA A 473 -40.94 5.75 0.50
CA ALA A 473 -41.94 4.95 -0.21
C ALA A 473 -42.51 3.81 0.66
N MET A 474 -41.68 3.15 1.45
CA MET A 474 -42.08 1.99 2.25
C MET A 474 -42.98 2.36 3.42
N GLN A 475 -42.69 3.46 4.12
CA GLN A 475 -43.44 3.86 5.32
C GLN A 475 -44.93 4.10 5.04
N PRO A 476 -45.31 5.00 4.11
CA PRO A 476 -46.72 5.27 3.86
C PRO A 476 -47.45 4.05 3.25
N ALA A 477 -46.74 3.17 2.54
CA ALA A 477 -47.31 1.93 2.02
C ALA A 477 -47.59 0.90 3.12
N PHE A 478 -46.65 0.72 4.05
CA PHE A 478 -46.80 -0.26 5.14
C PHE A 478 -47.79 0.21 6.20
N GLU A 479 -47.92 1.52 6.44
CA GLU A 479 -48.98 2.10 7.28
C GLU A 479 -50.37 1.70 6.73
N VAL A 480 -50.63 1.89 5.43
CA VAL A 480 -51.88 1.45 4.77
C VAL A 480 -52.14 -0.04 4.96
N LEU A 481 -51.11 -0.88 4.74
CA LEU A 481 -51.26 -2.33 4.91
C LEU A 481 -51.46 -2.74 6.37
N SER A 482 -50.94 -1.97 7.33
CA SER A 482 -51.08 -2.25 8.77
C SER A 482 -52.48 -1.99 9.31
N GLU A 483 -53.26 -1.18 8.58
CA GLU A 483 -54.67 -0.83 8.84
C GLU A 483 -55.64 -1.61 7.92
N ASP A 484 -55.22 -2.78 7.42
CA ASP A 484 -56.00 -3.66 6.52
C ASP A 484 -56.42 -3.01 5.18
N GLY A 485 -55.70 -1.97 4.74
CA GLY A 485 -55.85 -1.37 3.43
C GLY A 485 -55.45 -2.31 2.28
N ASN A 486 -55.88 -2.00 1.06
CA ASN A 486 -55.59 -2.81 -0.12
C ASN A 486 -54.24 -2.45 -0.78
N LEU A 487 -53.72 -3.35 -1.63
CA LEU A 487 -52.44 -3.19 -2.31
C LEU A 487 -52.40 -2.01 -3.29
N GLU A 488 -53.53 -1.64 -3.90
CA GLU A 488 -53.61 -0.53 -4.84
C GLU A 488 -53.37 0.81 -4.13
N THR A 489 -54.05 1.03 -3.00
CA THR A 489 -53.85 2.20 -2.15
C THR A 489 -52.43 2.24 -1.58
N ALA A 490 -51.88 1.11 -1.14
CA ALA A 490 -50.50 1.03 -0.66
C ALA A 490 -49.50 1.41 -1.76
N ALA A 491 -49.69 0.94 -3.00
CA ALA A 491 -48.84 1.29 -4.14
C ALA A 491 -48.94 2.77 -4.53
N GLN A 492 -50.14 3.36 -4.47
CA GLN A 492 -50.35 4.80 -4.68
C GLN A 492 -49.58 5.61 -3.63
N LYS A 493 -49.67 5.23 -2.35
CA LYS A 493 -48.94 5.88 -1.25
C LYS A 493 -47.43 5.71 -1.35
N ALA A 494 -46.94 4.55 -1.77
CA ALA A 494 -45.52 4.36 -2.07
C ALA A 494 -45.06 5.32 -3.18
N ARG A 495 -45.85 5.48 -4.25
CA ARG A 495 -45.53 6.37 -5.37
C ARG A 495 -45.56 7.84 -4.97
N GLU A 496 -46.52 8.26 -4.16
CA GLU A 496 -46.57 9.62 -3.58
C GLU A 496 -45.30 9.90 -2.77
N GLY A 497 -44.93 8.99 -1.87
CA GLY A 497 -43.72 9.08 -1.07
C GLY A 497 -42.44 9.16 -1.91
N ALA A 498 -42.28 8.26 -2.88
CA ALA A 498 -41.18 8.27 -3.83
C ALA A 498 -41.12 9.57 -4.66
N ASN A 499 -42.27 10.16 -5.03
CA ASN A 499 -42.29 11.42 -5.76
C ASN A 499 -41.82 12.60 -4.89
N LYS A 500 -42.13 12.62 -3.59
CA LYS A 500 -41.67 13.67 -2.67
C LYS A 500 -40.14 13.73 -2.55
N THR A 501 -39.43 12.63 -2.81
CA THR A 501 -37.96 12.61 -2.77
C THR A 501 -37.32 13.40 -3.92
N LYS A 502 -38.09 13.80 -4.94
CA LYS A 502 -37.63 14.67 -6.03
C LYS A 502 -37.38 16.11 -5.56
N ASP A 503 -38.14 16.57 -4.56
CA ASP A 503 -38.25 17.99 -4.21
C ASP A 503 -37.60 18.36 -2.85
N SER A 504 -37.06 17.40 -2.10
CA SER A 504 -36.49 17.62 -0.75
C SER A 504 -35.04 18.14 -0.79
N SER A 505 -34.77 19.22 -0.05
CA SER A 505 -33.45 19.87 0.09
C SER A 505 -32.55 19.26 1.18
N THR A 506 -33.02 18.25 1.91
CA THR A 506 -32.28 17.66 3.04
C THR A 506 -31.55 16.41 2.58
N PHE A 507 -30.21 16.47 2.53
CA PHE A 507 -29.36 15.35 2.16
C PHE A 507 -28.86 14.65 3.42
N LYS A 508 -29.17 13.37 3.57
CA LYS A 508 -28.37 12.47 4.40
C LYS A 508 -27.77 11.46 3.44
N THR A 509 -26.44 11.41 3.36
CA THR A 509 -25.70 10.47 2.53
C THR A 509 -25.77 9.08 3.17
N LEU A 510 -26.98 8.51 3.21
CA LEU A 510 -27.16 7.08 3.24
C LEU A 510 -27.43 6.75 1.78
N SER A 511 -26.42 6.26 1.08
CA SER A 511 -26.57 5.68 -0.25
C SER A 511 -27.55 4.51 -0.15
N VAL A 512 -28.85 4.81 -0.32
CA VAL A 512 -29.94 3.93 -0.79
C VAL A 512 -31.10 4.77 -1.34
#